data_AF-A0A819F5Y5-F1
#
_entry.id   AF-A0A819F5Y5-F1
#
_cell.length_a   1.000
_cell.length_b   1.000
_cell.length_c   1.000
_cell.angle_alpha   90.00
_cell.angle_beta   90.00
_cell.angle_gamma   90.00
#
_symmetry.space_group_name_H-M   'P 1'
#
loop_
_entity.id
_entity.type
_entity.pdbx_description
1 polymer ?
#
loop_
_entity_poly.entity_id
_entity_poly.type
_entity_poly.pdbx_seq_one_letter_code
_entity_poly.pdbx_strand_id
1 'polypeptide(L)'
;MGVDDDAALFDLSCTLFVSKTDQTRSITVSFNASLDLFEKKGLIKTTHRFVRLLSQLFLSDQPLYTFSLFLDEEREILRKLNDTHVDYGPIRCAHHHFIKHAQQYPQKLAMVFEDQS
;
A
#
# COMPACT_ATOMS: atom_id res chain seq x y z
N MET A 1 -25.33 -19.27 -17.41
CA MET A 1 -24.07 -19.28 -18.18
C MET A 1 -24.28 -18.34 -19.35
N GLY A 2 -23.74 -17.14 -19.21
CA GLY A 2 -23.91 -16.02 -20.12
C GLY A 2 -22.97 -14.96 -19.58
N VAL A 3 -21.72 -15.02 -20.02
CA VAL A 3 -20.77 -13.96 -19.79
C VAL A 3 -21.18 -12.91 -20.80
N ASP A 4 -21.94 -11.91 -20.38
CA ASP A 4 -22.16 -10.74 -21.22
C ASP A 4 -20.78 -10.14 -21.46
N ASP A 5 -20.34 -10.25 -22.70
CA ASP A 5 -19.15 -9.63 -23.25
C ASP A 5 -19.46 -8.15 -23.49
N ASP A 6 -19.89 -7.47 -22.43
CA ASP A 6 -20.18 -6.04 -22.46
C ASP A 6 -18.83 -5.33 -22.40
N ALA A 7 -18.21 -5.21 -23.58
CA ALA A 7 -16.91 -4.59 -23.75
C ALA A 7 -16.87 -3.26 -22.99
N ALA A 8 -15.88 -3.08 -22.11
CA ALA A 8 -15.78 -1.89 -21.28
C ALA A 8 -15.67 -0.64 -22.18
N LEU A 9 -16.72 0.17 -22.22
CA LEU A 9 -16.78 1.40 -23.02
C LEU A 9 -15.82 2.49 -22.52
N PHE A 10 -15.44 2.40 -21.25
CA PHE A 10 -14.49 3.28 -20.58
C PHE A 10 -13.48 2.44 -19.80
N ASP A 11 -12.32 3.03 -19.48
CA ASP A 11 -11.28 2.40 -18.67
C ASP A 11 -11.85 1.85 -17.34
N LEU A 12 -12.63 2.67 -16.63
CA LEU A 12 -13.35 2.32 -15.40
C LEU A 12 -14.67 3.10 -15.34
N SER A 13 -15.77 2.42 -15.11
CA SER A 13 -17.11 2.97 -14.87
C SER A 13 -17.65 2.49 -13.53
N CYS A 14 -18.23 3.40 -12.75
CA CYS A 14 -18.89 3.11 -11.49
C CYS A 14 -20.35 3.55 -11.58
N THR A 15 -21.27 2.59 -11.42
CA THR A 15 -22.71 2.86 -11.45
C THR A 15 -23.31 2.54 -10.09
N LEU A 16 -24.05 3.50 -9.55
CA LEU A 16 -24.71 3.39 -8.25
C LEU A 16 -26.21 3.23 -8.45
N PHE A 17 -26.75 2.15 -7.90
CA PHE A 17 -28.17 1.84 -7.91
C PHE A 17 -28.73 1.96 -6.50
N VAL A 18 -29.72 2.82 -6.33
CA VAL A 18 -30.47 2.94 -5.08
C VAL A 18 -31.76 2.17 -5.24
N SER A 19 -31.93 1.12 -4.47
CA SER A 19 -33.20 0.40 -4.38
C SER A 19 -33.87 0.71 -3.04
N LYS A 20 -35.19 0.90 -3.11
CA LYS A 20 -36.03 1.10 -1.93
C LYS A 20 -37.15 0.06 -2.00
N THR A 21 -37.20 -0.79 -0.98
CA THR A 21 -38.36 -1.63 -0.68
C THR A 21 -39.13 -1.01 0.48
N ASP A 22 -40.32 -1.54 0.80
CA ASP A 22 -41.14 -1.05 1.91
C ASP A 22 -40.42 -1.16 3.27
N GLN A 23 -39.41 -2.04 3.39
CA GLN A 23 -38.72 -2.33 4.63
C GLN A 23 -37.24 -1.89 4.63
N THR A 24 -36.60 -1.77 3.47
CA THR A 24 -35.16 -1.49 3.40
C THR A 24 -34.81 -0.52 2.27
N ARG A 25 -33.77 0.29 2.51
CA ARG A 25 -33.06 1.00 1.45
C ARG A 25 -31.70 0.35 1.30
N SER A 26 -31.33 0.02 0.08
CA SER A 26 -30.02 -0.52 -0.23
C SER A 26 -29.37 0.24 -1.37
N ILE A 27 -28.06 0.37 -1.27
CA ILE A 27 -27.21 0.94 -2.31
C ILE A 27 -26.38 -0.19 -2.87
N THR A 28 -26.50 -0.44 -4.17
CA THR A 28 -25.67 -1.38 -4.91
C THR A 28 -24.71 -0.57 -5.79
N VAL A 29 -23.42 -0.90 -5.72
CA VAL A 29 -22.40 -0.24 -6.53
C VAL A 29 -21.81 -1.29 -7.48
N SER A 30 -21.88 -1.02 -8.77
CA SER A 30 -21.29 -1.87 -9.82
C SER A 30 -20.09 -1.16 -10.44
N PHE A 31 -18.97 -1.87 -10.55
CA PHE A 31 -17.77 -1.41 -11.25
C PHE A 31 -17.60 -2.23 -12.52
N ASN A 32 -17.57 -1.57 -13.66
CA ASN A 32 -17.16 -2.15 -14.95
C ASN A 32 -15.82 -1.54 -15.35
N ALA A 33 -14.88 -2.35 -15.82
CA ALA A 33 -13.54 -1.87 -16.15
C ALA A 33 -12.92 -2.70 -17.27
N SER A 34 -12.02 -2.08 -18.03
CA SER A 34 -11.24 -2.78 -19.05
C SER A 34 -10.20 -3.69 -18.39
N LEU A 35 -10.24 -5.00 -18.70
CA LEU A 35 -9.25 -5.96 -18.22
C LEU A 35 -7.88 -5.82 -18.90
N ASP A 36 -7.79 -5.04 -19.98
CA ASP A 36 -6.51 -4.68 -20.60
C ASP A 36 -5.71 -3.69 -19.72
N LEU A 37 -6.40 -2.94 -18.86
CA LEU A 37 -5.81 -1.93 -17.97
C LEU A 37 -5.85 -2.33 -16.50
N PHE A 38 -6.82 -3.15 -16.10
CA PHE A 38 -7.07 -3.46 -14.69
C PHE A 38 -7.10 -4.96 -14.42
N GLU A 39 -6.36 -5.37 -13.40
CA GLU A 39 -6.51 -6.72 -12.86
C GLU A 39 -7.76 -6.84 -12.00
N LYS A 40 -8.50 -7.94 -12.17
CA LYS A 40 -9.70 -8.27 -11.37
C LYS A 40 -9.47 -8.15 -9.86
N LYS A 41 -8.32 -8.62 -9.37
CA LYS A 41 -7.96 -8.55 -7.94
C LYS A 41 -7.80 -7.09 -7.48
N GLY A 42 -7.22 -6.24 -8.32
CA GLY A 42 -7.09 -4.80 -8.05
C GLY A 42 -8.45 -4.13 -7.98
N LEU A 43 -9.35 -4.43 -8.92
CA LEU A 43 -10.71 -3.90 -8.92
C LEU A 43 -11.48 -4.28 -7.66
N ILE A 44 -11.43 -5.54 -7.23
CA ILE A 44 -12.06 -6.00 -5.99
C ILE A 44 -11.53 -5.22 -4.77
N LYS A 45 -10.21 -4.97 -4.69
CA LYS A 45 -9.68 -4.13 -3.61
C LYS A 45 -10.20 -2.70 -3.69
N THR A 46 -10.25 -2.10 -4.88
CA THR A 46 -10.81 -0.76 -5.09
C THR A 46 -12.27 -0.69 -4.63
N THR A 47 -13.09 -1.69 -4.92
CA THR A 47 -14.50 -1.72 -4.46
C THR A 47 -14.59 -1.79 -2.93
N HIS A 48 -13.74 -2.60 -2.27
CA HIS A 48 -13.68 -2.63 -0.81
C HIS A 48 -13.25 -1.31 -0.18
N ARG A 49 -12.26 -0.62 -0.77
CA ARG A 49 -11.83 0.71 -0.30
C ARG A 49 -12.96 1.74 -0.46
N PHE A 50 -13.72 1.67 -1.56
CA PHE A 50 -14.86 2.55 -1.78
C PHE A 50 -15.97 2.32 -0.75
N VAL A 51 -16.32 1.04 -0.47
CA VAL A 51 -17.28 0.69 0.58
C VAL A 51 -16.82 1.19 1.96
N ARG A 52 -15.53 1.06 2.27
CA ARG A 52 -14.94 1.57 3.53
C ARG A 52 -15.03 3.09 3.63
N LEU A 53 -14.86 3.82 2.52
CA LEU A 53 -15.05 5.26 2.49
C LEU A 53 -16.50 5.63 2.79
N LEU A 54 -17.45 4.97 2.11
CA LEU A 54 -18.88 5.21 2.32
C LEU A 54 -19.30 4.92 3.77
N SER A 55 -18.83 3.83 4.37
CA SER A 55 -19.17 3.49 5.76
C SER A 55 -18.67 4.54 6.75
N GLN A 56 -17.49 5.13 6.52
CA GLN A 56 -16.98 6.22 7.34
C GLN A 56 -17.77 7.52 7.17
N LEU A 57 -18.15 7.86 5.93
CA LEU A 57 -18.93 9.06 5.61
C LEU A 57 -20.31 9.05 6.27
N PHE A 58 -20.96 7.89 6.36
CA PHE A 58 -22.28 7.79 7.01
C PHE A 58 -22.22 7.78 8.54
N LEU A 59 -21.04 7.65 9.13
CA LEU A 59 -20.85 7.58 10.59
C LEU A 59 -20.25 8.86 11.18
N SER A 60 -19.86 9.83 10.36
CA SER A 60 -19.09 11.00 10.82
C SER A 60 -19.21 12.21 9.91
N ASP A 61 -19.30 13.40 10.51
CA ASP A 61 -19.29 14.71 9.83
C ASP A 61 -17.87 15.30 9.68
N GLN A 62 -16.82 14.49 9.85
CA GLN A 62 -15.44 14.95 9.70
C GLN A 62 -15.12 15.32 8.23
N PRO A 63 -14.13 16.19 7.99
CA PRO A 63 -13.73 16.53 6.64
C PRO A 63 -13.31 15.31 5.81
N LEU A 64 -13.70 15.25 4.53
CA LEU A 64 -13.47 14.09 3.66
C LEU A 64 -12.01 13.57 3.68
N TYR A 65 -11.03 14.47 3.75
CA TYR A 65 -9.61 14.12 3.73
C TYR A 65 -9.13 13.36 4.97
N THR A 66 -9.91 13.32 6.05
CA THR A 66 -9.53 12.59 7.27
C THR A 66 -9.86 11.11 7.19
N PHE A 67 -10.71 10.69 6.24
CA PHE A 67 -11.11 9.30 6.11
C PHE A 67 -10.04 8.46 5.44
N SER A 68 -9.81 7.26 5.98
CA SER A 68 -8.80 6.36 5.47
C SER A 68 -9.38 5.45 4.40
N LEU A 69 -8.71 5.36 3.25
CA LEU A 69 -9.01 4.37 2.22
C LEU A 69 -8.35 3.01 2.46
N PHE A 70 -7.25 2.96 3.21
CA PHE A 70 -6.53 1.71 3.46
C PHE A 70 -7.41 0.63 4.08
N LEU A 71 -7.36 -0.56 3.50
CA LEU A 71 -7.88 -1.77 4.12
C LEU A 71 -6.96 -2.21 5.26
N ASP A 72 -7.47 -3.01 6.19
CA ASP A 72 -6.68 -3.38 7.38
C ASP A 72 -5.50 -4.30 7.01
N GLU A 73 -5.65 -5.14 5.98
CA GLU A 73 -4.56 -5.94 5.43
C GLU A 73 -3.45 -5.06 4.83
N GLU A 74 -3.79 -3.92 4.25
CA GLU A 74 -2.84 -2.99 3.65
C GLU A 74 -2.05 -2.25 4.73
N ARG A 75 -2.70 -1.88 5.84
CA ARG A 75 -2.01 -1.32 7.01
C ARG A 75 -1.01 -2.32 7.58
N GLU A 76 -1.39 -3.59 7.64
CA GLU A 76 -0.50 -4.64 8.15
C GLU A 76 0.70 -4.88 7.22
N ILE A 77 0.50 -4.83 5.90
CA ILE A 77 1.60 -4.87 4.93
C ILE A 77 2.55 -3.69 5.15
N LEU A 78 2.02 -2.47 5.28
CA LEU A 78 2.83 -1.28 5.53
C LEU A 78 3.61 -1.39 6.84
N ARG A 79 2.97 -1.90 7.90
CA ARG A 79 3.64 -2.13 9.19
C ARG A 79 4.81 -3.10 9.03
N LYS A 80 4.61 -4.21 8.31
CA LYS A 80 5.67 -5.21 8.06
C LYS A 80 6.80 -4.65 7.21
N LEU A 81 6.50 -3.90 6.16
CA LEU A 81 7.52 -3.30 5.29
C LEU A 81 8.35 -2.24 6.02
N ASN A 82 7.74 -1.54 6.97
CA ASN A 82 8.40 -0.51 7.77
C ASN A 82 9.04 -1.05 9.06
N ASP A 83 8.98 -2.37 9.30
CA ASP A 83 9.66 -3.01 10.42
C ASP A 83 11.16 -3.20 10.11
N THR A 84 11.85 -2.08 9.92
CA THR A 84 13.28 -2.01 9.58
C THR A 84 14.13 -1.63 10.79
N HIS A 85 13.55 -1.69 11.99
CA HIS A 85 14.29 -1.33 13.21
C HIS A 85 15.34 -2.40 13.49
N VAL A 86 16.60 -1.97 13.48
CA VAL A 86 17.75 -2.77 13.88
C VAL A 86 18.50 -1.98 14.94
N ASP A 87 18.80 -2.63 16.07
CA ASP A 87 19.63 -2.03 17.11
C ASP A 87 21.11 -2.04 16.66
N TYR A 88 21.60 -0.85 16.27
CA TYR A 88 23.01 -0.63 15.94
C TYR A 88 23.87 -0.30 17.17
N GLY A 89 23.29 -0.34 18.37
CA GLY A 89 23.92 0.09 19.61
C GLY A 89 24.08 1.61 19.68
N PRO A 90 25.00 2.12 20.53
CA PRO A 90 25.21 3.56 20.66
C PRO A 90 25.72 4.16 19.35
N ILE A 91 25.12 5.28 18.95
CA ILE A 91 25.54 6.04 17.77
C ILE A 91 27.00 6.48 17.96
N ARG A 92 27.87 6.03 17.06
CA ARG A 92 29.28 6.45 16.99
C ARG A 92 29.56 7.03 15.62
N CYS A 93 30.41 8.05 15.57
CA CYS A 93 30.89 8.56 14.29
C CYS A 93 31.58 7.43 13.51
N ALA A 94 31.39 7.39 12.18
CA ALA A 94 31.96 6.35 11.32
C ALA A 94 33.48 6.16 11.51
N HIS A 95 34.24 7.24 11.72
CA HIS A 95 35.68 7.18 11.95
C HIS A 95 36.08 6.41 13.22
N HIS A 96 35.23 6.34 14.26
CA HIS A 96 35.51 5.52 15.46
C HIS A 96 35.51 4.03 15.12
N HIS A 97 34.63 3.59 14.22
CA HIS A 97 34.63 2.20 13.73
C HIS A 97 35.87 1.89 12.91
N PHE A 98 36.34 2.86 12.11
CA PHE A 98 37.57 2.75 11.34
C PHE A 98 38.80 2.62 12.25
N ILE A 99 38.94 3.50 13.24
CA ILE A 99 40.06 3.48 14.20
C ILE A 99 40.10 2.15 14.95
N LYS A 100 38.95 1.67 15.46
CA LYS A 100 38.88 0.39 16.15
C LYS A 100 39.37 -0.77 15.27
N HIS A 101 38.96 -0.81 13.99
CA HIS A 101 39.41 -1.83 13.05
C HIS A 101 40.91 -1.73 12.75
N ALA A 102 41.44 -0.53 12.55
CA ALA A 102 42.87 -0.31 12.30
C ALA A 102 43.74 -0.74 13.50
N GLN A 103 43.28 -0.49 14.73
CA GLN A 103 43.97 -0.93 15.95
C GLN A 103 43.92 -2.45 16.13
N GLN A 104 42.79 -3.08 15.83
CA GLN A 104 42.60 -4.52 16.01
C GLN A 104 43.30 -5.35 14.91
N TYR A 105 43.39 -4.80 13.70
CA TYR A 105 43.96 -5.49 12.53
C TYR A 105 44.96 -4.59 11.78
N PRO A 106 46.08 -4.20 12.42
CA PRO A 106 47.00 -3.22 11.84
C PRO A 106 47.71 -3.70 10.57
N GLN A 107 47.84 -5.01 10.39
CA GLN A 107 48.52 -5.63 9.25
C GLN A 107 47.55 -6.08 8.15
N LYS A 108 46.25 -5.82 8.28
CA LYS A 108 45.29 -6.15 7.22
C LYS A 108 45.29 -5.03 6.18
N LEU A 109 45.41 -5.42 4.91
CA LEU A 109 45.25 -4.55 3.77
C LEU A 109 43.87 -3.84 3.83
N ALA A 110 43.89 -2.52 3.94
CA ALA A 110 42.69 -1.69 4.10
C ALA A 110 42.27 -0.97 2.81
N MET A 111 43.21 -0.79 1.87
CA MET A 111 43.00 -0.11 0.60
C MET A 111 43.96 -0.72 -0.43
N VAL A 112 43.47 -0.94 -1.65
CA VAL A 112 44.31 -1.21 -2.81
C VAL A 112 44.05 -0.09 -3.79
N PHE A 113 45.12 0.53 -4.27
CA PHE A 113 45.05 1.53 -5.33
C PHE A 113 46.04 1.13 -6.41
N GLU A 114 45.52 0.64 -7.54
CA GLU A 114 46.32 0.06 -8.62
C GLU A 114 47.26 -1.04 -8.08
N ASP A 115 48.55 -0.98 -8.40
CA ASP A 115 49.55 -1.94 -7.93
C ASP A 115 50.11 -1.63 -6.53
N GLN A 116 49.55 -0.64 -5.83
CA GLN A 116 49.95 -0.30 -4.46
C GLN A 116 49.07 -1.02 -3.44
N SER A 117 49.72 -1.87 -2.64
CA SER A 117 49.17 -2.58 -1.49
C SER A 117 50.04 -2.38 -0.26
#